data_AF-A0A5S4UDX4-F1
#
_entry.id   AF-A0A5S4UDX4-F1
#
_cell.length_a   1.000
_cell.length_b   1.000
_cell.length_c   1.000
_cell.angle_alpha   90.00
_cell.angle_beta   90.00
_cell.angle_gamma   90.00
#
_symmetry.space_group_name_H-M   'P 1'
#
loop_
_entity.id
_entity.type
_entity.pdbx_description
1 polymer ?
#
loop_
_entity_poly.entity_id
_entity_poly.type
_entity_poly.pdbx_seq_one_letter_code
_entity_poly.pdbx_strand_id
1 'polypeptide(L)'
;MDTIKQVNEIVGAPLWGVLFPIVVYFFRFLIKKFNSVPKEKESLLLIDGLKPWMLGFGYSFSAIKAYRANNKIDYFSAVIFTAVFIVFLVSLATFVNQHALKVPSGWADLYYDNGGKREMILLSQEKAKNVYGDRKWELDVSECKKNNIELSNEFHISKELIEIICNVIGHKEYSDEISSKIEETKFFKIGLYISCFSLLFIFTYVIIDMWVSLYIRDKILKHHEKEKAKAYEYLT
;
A
#
# COMPACT_ATOMS: atom_id res chain seq x y z
N MET A 1 -25.30 0.20 -10.32
CA MET A 1 -25.48 1.60 -10.77
C MET A 1 -25.21 2.59 -9.62
N ASP A 2 -25.24 2.14 -8.36
CA ASP A 2 -25.02 2.99 -7.18
C ASP A 2 -23.55 3.29 -6.84
N THR A 3 -22.62 2.44 -7.25
CA THR A 3 -21.18 2.69 -7.10
C THR A 3 -20.70 3.89 -7.92
N ILE A 4 -21.29 4.14 -9.09
CA ILE A 4 -20.95 5.30 -9.93
C ILE A 4 -21.54 6.60 -9.34
N LYS A 5 -22.72 6.53 -8.70
CA LYS A 5 -23.32 7.68 -8.01
C LYS A 5 -22.55 8.08 -6.75
N GLN A 6 -22.07 7.12 -5.94
CA GLN A 6 -21.24 7.40 -4.77
C GLN A 6 -19.87 8.01 -5.14
N VAL A 7 -19.26 7.56 -6.25
CA VAL A 7 -18.03 8.18 -6.76
C VAL A 7 -18.30 9.62 -7.20
N ASN A 8 -19.44 9.90 -7.84
CA ASN A 8 -19.78 11.26 -8.28
C ASN A 8 -20.10 12.23 -7.13
N GLU A 9 -20.67 11.77 -6.02
CA GLU A 9 -20.89 12.62 -4.84
C GLU A 9 -19.60 12.92 -4.05
N ILE A 10 -18.63 11.98 -4.04
CA ILE A 10 -17.29 12.21 -3.47
C ILE A 10 -16.46 13.15 -4.38
N VAL A 11 -16.68 13.11 -5.69
CA VAL A 11 -15.95 13.91 -6.69
C VAL A 11 -16.60 15.28 -6.94
N GLY A 12 -17.88 15.48 -6.61
CA GLY A 12 -18.66 16.65 -7.00
C GLY A 12 -18.69 17.85 -6.03
N ALA A 13 -18.02 17.79 -4.88
CA ALA A 13 -18.03 18.84 -3.86
C ALA A 13 -16.78 19.76 -3.93
N PRO A 14 -16.83 21.03 -3.44
CA PRO A 14 -15.81 22.09 -3.62
C PRO A 14 -14.43 21.81 -3.01
N LEU A 15 -14.20 20.61 -2.49
CA LEU A 15 -12.91 20.11 -2.01
C LEU A 15 -11.83 20.17 -3.08
N TRP A 16 -12.16 19.99 -4.37
CA TRP A 16 -11.19 20.19 -5.46
C TRP A 16 -10.64 21.61 -5.53
N GLY A 17 -11.42 22.64 -5.18
CA GLY A 17 -10.95 24.03 -5.18
C GLY A 17 -9.84 24.30 -4.16
N VAL A 18 -9.84 23.56 -3.03
CA VAL A 18 -8.83 23.68 -1.96
C VAL A 18 -7.71 22.64 -2.14
N LEU A 19 -8.03 21.42 -2.59
CA LEU A 19 -7.05 20.36 -2.79
C LEU A 19 -6.20 20.59 -4.05
N PHE A 20 -6.76 21.16 -5.11
CA PHE A 20 -6.01 21.43 -6.35
C PHE A 20 -4.78 22.33 -6.13
N PRO A 21 -4.86 23.50 -5.45
CA PRO A 21 -3.66 24.29 -5.18
C PRO A 21 -2.67 23.59 -4.25
N ILE A 22 -3.12 22.77 -3.30
CA ILE A 22 -2.24 21.96 -2.43
C ILE A 22 -1.48 20.92 -3.27
N VAL A 23 -2.18 20.20 -4.14
CA VAL A 23 -1.60 19.22 -5.05
C VAL A 23 -0.62 19.90 -6.02
N VAL A 24 -1.01 21.02 -6.63
CA VAL A 24 -0.13 21.80 -7.52
C VAL A 24 1.10 22.32 -6.77
N TYR A 25 0.95 22.82 -5.54
CA TYR A 25 2.07 23.26 -4.71
C TYR A 25 3.00 22.11 -4.36
N PHE A 26 2.46 20.95 -3.99
CA PHE A 26 3.23 19.74 -3.71
C PHE A 26 3.99 19.27 -4.96
N PHE A 27 3.35 19.21 -6.13
CA PHE A 27 4.01 18.89 -7.39
C PHE A 27 5.08 19.91 -7.76
N ARG A 28 4.83 21.22 -7.59
CA ARG A 28 5.84 22.26 -7.81
C ARG A 28 7.02 22.11 -6.86
N PHE A 29 6.76 21.79 -5.59
CA PHE A 29 7.81 21.52 -4.60
C PHE A 29 8.64 20.29 -4.99
N LEU A 30 7.98 19.20 -5.39
CA LEU A 30 8.65 18.00 -5.89
C LEU A 30 9.48 18.29 -7.14
N ILE A 31 8.92 18.97 -8.15
CA ILE A 31 9.64 19.37 -9.37
C ILE A 31 10.83 20.25 -9.02
N LYS A 32 10.66 21.25 -8.15
CA LYS A 32 11.75 22.11 -7.71
C LYS A 32 12.84 21.31 -7.00
N LYS A 33 12.46 20.37 -6.13
CA LYS A 33 13.38 19.49 -5.41
C LYS A 33 14.09 18.50 -6.35
N PHE A 34 13.40 17.96 -7.35
CA PHE A 34 13.99 17.08 -8.36
C PHE A 34 14.88 17.83 -9.35
N ASN A 35 14.61 19.10 -9.61
CA ASN A 35 15.45 19.91 -10.48
C ASN A 35 16.60 20.61 -9.74
N SER A 36 16.55 20.67 -8.40
CA SER A 36 17.65 21.22 -7.60
C SER A 36 18.76 20.20 -7.44
N VAL A 37 19.96 20.56 -7.88
CA VAL A 37 21.18 19.78 -7.65
C VAL A 37 21.95 20.42 -6.48
N PRO A 38 22.44 19.64 -5.50
CA PRO A 38 23.36 20.17 -4.49
C PRO A 38 24.59 20.78 -5.18
N LYS A 39 25.03 21.97 -4.77
CA LYS A 39 26.16 22.68 -5.39
C LYS A 39 27.42 21.81 -5.53
N GLU A 40 27.68 20.98 -4.54
CA GLU A 40 28.78 20.00 -4.48
C GLU A 40 28.72 18.91 -5.56
N LYS A 41 27.56 18.70 -6.21
CA LYS A 41 27.35 17.72 -7.28
C LYS A 41 27.15 18.36 -8.66
N GLU A 42 27.18 19.70 -8.77
CA GLU A 42 26.96 20.40 -10.05
C GLU A 42 28.01 20.03 -11.10
N SER A 43 29.26 19.82 -10.70
CA SER A 43 30.33 19.39 -11.61
C SER A 43 30.06 18.03 -12.25
N LEU A 44 29.28 17.16 -11.61
CA LEU A 44 28.89 15.85 -12.16
C LEU A 44 27.88 15.99 -13.30
N LEU A 45 27.16 17.11 -13.42
CA LEU A 45 26.28 17.35 -14.57
C LEU A 45 27.04 17.52 -15.89
N LEU A 46 28.35 17.76 -15.83
CA LEU A 46 29.21 17.80 -17.03
C LEU A 46 29.40 16.41 -17.64
N ILE A 47 29.03 15.34 -16.92
CA ILE A 47 29.12 13.97 -17.40
C ILE A 47 27.87 13.62 -18.23
N ASP A 48 28.09 13.27 -19.49
CA ASP A 48 27.03 12.91 -20.42
C ASP A 48 26.10 11.81 -19.88
N GLY A 49 24.81 12.16 -19.83
CA GLY A 49 23.72 11.27 -19.41
C GLY A 49 23.37 11.33 -17.93
N LEU A 50 24.02 12.18 -17.13
CA LEU A 50 23.57 12.51 -15.77
C LEU A 50 22.57 13.67 -15.81
N LYS A 51 21.40 13.48 -15.17
CA LYS A 51 20.33 14.49 -15.10
C LYS A 51 20.20 15.04 -13.68
N PRO A 52 19.72 16.29 -13.50
CA PRO A 52 19.53 16.91 -12.19
C PRO A 52 18.77 16.04 -11.18
N TRP A 53 17.66 15.43 -11.62
CA TRP A 53 16.84 14.58 -10.76
C TRP A 53 17.56 13.33 -10.27
N MET A 54 18.50 12.78 -11.06
CA MET A 54 19.28 11.61 -10.65
C MET A 54 20.19 11.97 -9.46
N LEU A 55 20.84 13.13 -9.52
CA LEU A 55 21.71 13.63 -8.44
C LEU A 55 20.90 14.03 -7.20
N GLY A 56 19.63 14.40 -7.37
CA GLY A 56 18.68 14.70 -6.30
C GLY A 56 18.19 13.45 -5.55
N PHE A 57 17.98 12.31 -6.24
CA PHE A 57 17.59 11.06 -5.59
C PHE A 57 18.74 10.39 -4.83
N GLY A 58 19.97 10.51 -5.34
CA GLY A 58 21.20 9.90 -4.79
C GLY A 58 21.62 10.45 -3.43
N TYR A 59 20.80 10.34 -2.40
CA TYR A 59 21.11 10.79 -1.04
C TYR A 59 22.04 9.79 -0.33
N SER A 60 21.97 8.50 -0.70
CA SER A 60 22.92 7.44 -0.31
C SER A 60 24.32 7.62 -0.93
N PHE A 61 24.42 8.49 -1.93
CA PHE A 61 25.64 8.81 -2.64
C PHE A 61 26.48 9.81 -1.84
N SER A 62 27.39 9.31 -0.99
CA SER A 62 28.50 10.13 -0.51
C SER A 62 29.51 10.33 -1.64
N ALA A 63 30.13 11.51 -1.71
CA ALA A 63 31.18 11.81 -2.69
C ALA A 63 32.33 10.77 -2.68
N ILE A 64 32.55 10.13 -1.53
CA ILE A 64 33.55 9.06 -1.36
C ILE A 64 33.10 7.76 -2.05
N LYS A 65 31.81 7.39 -1.98
CA LYS A 65 31.27 6.21 -2.65
C LYS A 65 31.11 6.42 -4.17
N ALA A 66 31.16 7.67 -4.65
CA ALA A 66 31.04 8.05 -6.06
C ALA A 66 32.07 7.38 -6.97
N TYR A 67 33.31 7.30 -6.48
CA TYR A 67 34.47 6.86 -7.25
C TYR A 67 34.80 5.37 -7.04
N ARG A 68 33.97 4.66 -6.27
CA ARG A 68 34.10 3.21 -6.08
C ARG A 68 33.32 2.49 -7.18
N ALA A 69 33.98 1.56 -7.87
CA ALA A 69 33.31 0.64 -8.78
C ALA A 69 32.22 -0.15 -8.05
N ASN A 70 31.07 -0.30 -8.71
CA ASN A 70 30.01 -1.17 -8.21
C ASN A 70 30.53 -2.60 -8.18
N ASN A 71 30.42 -3.25 -7.02
CA ASN A 71 30.72 -4.67 -6.92
C ASN A 71 29.45 -5.49 -7.19
N LYS A 72 29.60 -6.79 -7.48
CA LYS A 72 28.48 -7.74 -7.62
C LYS A 72 27.57 -7.73 -6.40
N ILE A 73 28.12 -7.48 -5.21
CA ILE A 73 27.37 -7.37 -3.94
C ILE A 73 26.39 -6.19 -3.98
N ASP A 74 26.77 -5.05 -4.56
CA ASP A 74 25.90 -3.87 -4.64
C ASP A 74 24.67 -4.16 -5.52
N TYR A 75 24.87 -4.77 -6.69
CA TYR A 75 23.77 -5.22 -7.54
C TYR A 75 22.92 -6.31 -6.89
N PHE A 76 23.56 -7.29 -6.26
CA PHE A 76 22.86 -8.38 -5.56
C PHE A 76 21.96 -7.84 -4.44
N SER A 77 22.45 -6.88 -3.66
CA SER A 77 21.65 -6.22 -2.63
C SER A 77 20.46 -5.46 -3.21
N ALA A 78 20.64 -4.67 -4.28
CA ALA A 78 19.55 -3.96 -4.93
C ALA A 78 18.48 -4.91 -5.49
N VAL A 79 18.90 -6.03 -6.09
CA VAL A 79 18.00 -7.07 -6.58
C VAL A 79 17.23 -7.74 -5.44
N ILE A 80 17.89 -8.11 -4.34
CA ILE A 80 17.22 -8.68 -3.16
C ILE A 80 16.20 -7.70 -2.58
N PHE A 81 16.59 -6.44 -2.37
CA PHE A 81 15.66 -5.42 -1.84
C PHE A 81 14.45 -5.25 -2.75
N THR A 82 14.65 -5.26 -4.07
CA THR A 82 13.55 -5.20 -5.05
C THR A 82 12.66 -6.44 -4.96
N ALA A 83 13.23 -7.64 -4.86
CA ALA A 83 12.48 -8.89 -4.73
C ALA A 83 11.66 -8.96 -3.43
N VAL A 84 12.27 -8.58 -2.30
CA VAL A 84 11.60 -8.47 -0.99
C VAL A 84 10.44 -7.49 -1.06
N PHE A 85 10.64 -6.34 -1.72
CA PHE A 85 9.56 -5.38 -1.91
C PHE A 85 8.42 -5.94 -2.77
N ILE A 86 8.69 -6.67 -3.85
CA ILE A 86 7.65 -7.31 -4.66
C ILE A 86 6.84 -8.32 -3.82
N VAL A 87 7.51 -9.15 -3.02
CA VAL A 87 6.82 -10.08 -2.11
C VAL A 87 5.96 -9.32 -1.11
N PHE A 88 6.49 -8.23 -0.53
CA PHE A 88 5.72 -7.35 0.34
C PHE A 88 4.49 -6.75 -0.36
N LEU A 89 4.62 -6.30 -1.60
CA LEU A 89 3.50 -5.76 -2.39
C LEU A 89 2.40 -6.81 -2.60
N VAL A 90 2.76 -8.04 -2.93
CA VAL A 90 1.79 -9.13 -3.12
C VAL A 90 1.07 -9.42 -1.80
N SER A 91 1.80 -9.57 -0.70
CA SER A 91 1.23 -9.78 0.63
C SER A 91 0.29 -8.64 1.03
N LEU A 92 0.71 -7.39 0.83
CA LEU A 92 -0.09 -6.21 1.13
C LEU A 92 -1.36 -6.17 0.28
N ALA A 93 -1.26 -6.46 -1.02
CA ALA A 93 -2.41 -6.50 -1.91
C ALA A 93 -3.42 -7.58 -1.49
N THR A 94 -2.94 -8.77 -1.08
CA THR A 94 -3.83 -9.83 -0.56
C THR A 94 -4.53 -9.39 0.73
N PHE A 95 -3.81 -8.73 1.64
CA PHE A 95 -4.35 -8.23 2.90
C PHE A 95 -5.40 -7.12 2.70
N VAL A 96 -5.09 -6.12 1.86
CA VAL A 96 -6.03 -5.05 1.48
C VAL A 96 -7.27 -5.64 0.81
N ASN A 97 -7.08 -6.61 -0.08
CA ASN A 97 -8.20 -7.27 -0.74
C ASN A 97 -9.14 -7.96 0.26
N GLN A 98 -8.58 -8.67 1.24
CA GLN A 98 -9.36 -9.36 2.26
C GLN A 98 -10.11 -8.38 3.18
N HIS A 99 -9.43 -7.39 3.77
CA HIS A 99 -10.00 -6.57 4.84
C HIS A 99 -10.61 -5.24 4.38
N ALA A 100 -10.27 -4.75 3.18
CA ALA A 100 -10.76 -3.47 2.70
C ALA A 100 -11.69 -3.60 1.49
N LEU A 101 -11.32 -4.41 0.48
CA LEU A 101 -12.10 -4.52 -0.77
C LEU A 101 -13.29 -5.48 -0.66
N LYS A 102 -13.11 -6.64 -0.03
CA LYS A 102 -14.19 -7.63 0.14
C LYS A 102 -15.24 -7.22 1.18
N VAL A 103 -14.90 -6.30 2.06
CA VAL A 103 -15.80 -5.78 3.10
C VAL A 103 -16.58 -4.60 2.52
N PRO A 104 -17.90 -4.72 2.26
CA PRO A 104 -18.69 -3.62 1.71
C PRO A 104 -18.86 -2.47 2.72
N SER A 105 -19.37 -1.33 2.25
CA SER A 105 -19.79 -0.26 3.15
C SER A 105 -21.01 -0.69 3.96
N GLY A 106 -21.09 -0.30 5.24
CA GLY A 106 -22.18 -0.72 6.14
C GLY A 106 -21.98 -2.11 6.76
N TRP A 107 -20.77 -2.68 6.64
CA TRP A 107 -20.42 -3.96 7.24
C TRP A 107 -19.22 -3.81 8.17
N ALA A 108 -19.30 -4.46 9.32
CA ALA A 108 -18.19 -4.67 10.24
C ALA A 108 -17.44 -5.95 9.87
N ASP A 109 -16.11 -5.92 9.95
CA ASP A 109 -15.25 -7.09 9.78
C ASP A 109 -14.88 -7.64 11.16
N LEU A 110 -15.38 -8.82 11.50
CA LEU A 110 -15.28 -9.41 12.84
C LEU A 110 -14.66 -10.80 12.78
N TYR A 111 -14.08 -11.21 13.91
CA TYR A 111 -13.51 -12.54 14.10
C TYR A 111 -14.21 -13.22 15.28
N TYR A 112 -14.66 -14.44 15.05
CA TYR A 112 -15.11 -15.33 16.10
C TYR A 112 -14.03 -16.36 16.38
N ASP A 113 -13.58 -16.46 17.64
CA ASP A 113 -12.59 -17.45 18.08
C ASP A 113 -13.27 -18.48 18.98
N ASN A 114 -13.30 -19.73 18.52
CA ASN A 114 -13.80 -20.85 19.30
C ASN A 114 -12.72 -21.92 19.45
N GLY A 115 -12.05 -21.92 20.61
CA GLY A 115 -11.08 -22.94 20.99
C GLY A 115 -9.90 -23.08 20.01
N GLY A 116 -9.48 -21.99 19.36
CA GLY A 116 -8.39 -21.97 18.38
C GLY A 116 -8.82 -22.04 16.92
N LYS A 117 -10.12 -22.15 16.63
CA LYS A 117 -10.68 -21.92 15.29
C LYS A 117 -11.17 -20.49 15.18
N ARG A 118 -10.50 -19.70 14.34
CA ARG A 118 -10.94 -18.35 13.99
C ARG A 118 -11.77 -18.35 12.72
N GLU A 119 -13.00 -17.89 12.83
CA GLU A 119 -13.92 -17.69 11.71
C GLU A 119 -14.09 -16.19 11.47
N MET A 120 -13.74 -15.73 10.27
CA MET A 120 -13.97 -14.35 9.86
C MET A 120 -15.41 -14.19 9.39
N ILE A 121 -16.10 -13.18 9.89
CA ILE A 121 -17.49 -12.89 9.56
C ILE A 121 -17.65 -11.40 9.26
N LEU A 122 -18.50 -11.11 8.29
CA LEU A 122 -18.99 -9.76 8.05
C LEU A 122 -20.35 -9.62 8.70
N LEU A 123 -20.51 -8.57 9.50
CA LEU A 123 -21.75 -8.28 10.21
C LEU A 123 -22.34 -6.94 9.76
N SER A 124 -23.64 -6.90 9.55
CA SER A 124 -24.44 -5.69 9.35
C SER A 124 -25.63 -5.71 10.31
N GLN A 125 -26.45 -4.66 10.33
CA GLN A 125 -27.60 -4.58 11.23
C GLN A 125 -28.62 -5.73 11.05
N GLU A 126 -28.76 -6.23 9.82
CA GLU A 126 -29.79 -7.22 9.47
C GLU A 126 -29.23 -8.56 8.99
N LYS A 127 -27.92 -8.63 8.72
CA LYS A 127 -27.31 -9.78 8.05
C LYS A 127 -25.90 -10.04 8.54
N ALA A 128 -25.52 -11.31 8.54
CA ALA A 128 -24.15 -11.76 8.65
C ALA A 128 -23.76 -12.55 7.40
N LYS A 129 -22.49 -12.51 7.00
CA LYS A 129 -22.01 -13.35 5.90
C LYS A 129 -20.55 -13.68 6.03
N ASN A 130 -20.14 -14.77 5.41
CA ASN A 130 -18.74 -15.09 5.20
C ASN A 130 -18.37 -14.91 3.71
N VAL A 131 -17.36 -14.10 3.45
CA VAL A 131 -16.77 -13.89 2.11
C VAL A 131 -15.33 -14.39 2.02
N TYR A 132 -14.87 -15.06 3.08
CA TYR A 132 -13.53 -15.57 3.28
C TYR A 132 -13.49 -17.09 3.09
N GLY A 133 -12.44 -17.58 2.43
CA GLY A 133 -12.28 -19.00 2.09
C GLY A 133 -13.24 -19.50 1.01
N ASP A 134 -13.33 -20.82 0.91
CA ASP A 134 -14.11 -21.52 -0.15
C ASP A 134 -15.60 -21.59 0.15
N ARG A 135 -15.99 -21.40 1.42
CA ARG A 135 -17.37 -21.56 1.89
C ARG A 135 -18.00 -20.19 2.19
N LYS A 136 -18.68 -19.67 1.17
CA LYS A 136 -19.45 -18.43 1.29
C LYS A 136 -20.86 -18.77 1.76
N TRP A 137 -21.33 -18.03 2.75
CA TRP A 137 -22.69 -18.12 3.27
C TRP A 137 -23.16 -16.73 3.67
N GLU A 138 -24.46 -16.52 3.67
CA GLU A 138 -25.13 -15.31 4.13
C GLU A 138 -26.31 -15.75 4.98
N LEU A 139 -26.51 -15.09 6.11
CA LEU A 139 -27.56 -15.37 7.07
C LEU A 139 -28.25 -14.06 7.42
N ASP A 140 -29.57 -14.05 7.32
CA ASP A 140 -30.39 -12.87 7.61
C ASP A 140 -31.37 -13.13 8.77
N VAL A 141 -32.04 -12.07 9.22
CA VAL A 141 -33.03 -12.16 10.32
C VAL A 141 -34.15 -13.16 10.02
N SER A 142 -34.50 -13.39 8.75
CA SER A 142 -35.55 -14.33 8.37
C SER A 142 -35.10 -15.78 8.52
N GLU A 143 -33.84 -16.06 8.22
CA GLU A 143 -33.23 -17.38 8.37
C GLU A 143 -33.03 -17.77 9.83
N CYS A 144 -32.83 -16.80 10.73
CA CYS A 144 -32.77 -17.04 12.19
C CYS A 144 -34.04 -17.63 12.81
N LYS A 145 -35.13 -17.74 12.05
CA LYS A 145 -36.34 -18.47 12.47
C LYS A 145 -36.23 -19.99 12.29
N LYS A 146 -35.26 -20.45 11.49
CA LYS A 146 -34.98 -21.88 11.29
C LYS A 146 -34.22 -22.46 12.50
N ASN A 147 -34.17 -23.78 12.61
CA ASN A 147 -33.44 -24.45 13.68
C ASN A 147 -31.92 -24.28 13.48
N ASN A 148 -31.20 -23.87 14.52
CA ASN A 148 -29.73 -23.72 14.52
C ASN A 148 -29.00 -24.99 14.05
N ILE A 149 -29.55 -26.19 14.30
CA ILE A 149 -28.98 -27.46 13.85
C ILE A 149 -29.05 -27.58 12.31
N GLU A 150 -30.15 -27.15 11.72
CA GLU A 150 -30.37 -27.17 10.27
C GLU A 150 -29.43 -26.18 9.58
N LEU A 151 -29.37 -24.95 10.09
CA LEU A 151 -28.47 -23.89 9.61
C LEU A 151 -26.99 -24.29 9.73
N SER A 152 -26.61 -24.93 10.85
CA SER A 152 -25.25 -25.41 11.06
C SER A 152 -24.85 -26.48 10.05
N ASN A 153 -25.77 -27.37 9.68
CA ASN A 153 -25.52 -28.38 8.67
C ASN A 153 -25.49 -27.79 7.25
N GLU A 154 -26.39 -26.83 6.96
CA GLU A 154 -26.50 -26.16 5.66
C GLU A 154 -25.26 -25.30 5.34
N PHE A 155 -24.85 -24.45 6.28
CA PHE A 155 -23.76 -23.52 6.08
C PHE A 155 -22.41 -24.02 6.60
N HIS A 156 -22.38 -25.18 7.26
CA HIS A 156 -21.20 -25.74 7.92
C HIS A 156 -20.56 -24.78 8.94
N ILE A 157 -21.38 -24.01 9.64
CA ILE A 157 -20.96 -23.06 10.68
C ILE A 157 -21.16 -23.70 12.05
N SER A 158 -20.36 -23.32 13.05
CA SER A 158 -20.61 -23.70 14.44
C SER A 158 -22.00 -23.23 14.92
N LYS A 159 -22.72 -24.10 15.64
CA LYS A 159 -24.05 -23.77 16.19
C LYS A 159 -24.00 -22.55 17.10
N GLU A 160 -22.93 -22.43 17.87
CA GLU A 160 -22.68 -21.32 18.78
C GLU A 160 -22.56 -19.99 18.04
N LEU A 161 -21.84 -19.96 16.90
CA LEU A 161 -21.75 -18.76 16.08
C LEU A 161 -23.11 -18.39 15.46
N ILE A 162 -23.89 -19.35 14.99
CA ILE A 162 -25.25 -19.09 14.49
C ILE A 162 -26.13 -18.48 15.59
N GLU A 163 -26.06 -19.02 16.81
CA GLU A 163 -26.80 -18.51 17.96
C GLU A 163 -26.39 -17.07 18.30
N ILE A 164 -25.08 -16.78 18.34
CA ILE A 164 -24.56 -15.43 18.56
C ILE A 164 -25.07 -14.47 17.47
N ILE A 165 -24.94 -14.86 16.20
CA ILE A 165 -25.40 -14.03 15.08
C ILE A 165 -26.89 -13.74 15.19
N CYS A 166 -27.71 -14.77 15.41
CA CYS A 166 -29.17 -14.63 15.45
C CYS A 166 -29.69 -13.86 16.66
N ASN A 167 -28.96 -13.86 17.78
CA ASN A 167 -29.29 -13.04 18.95
C ASN A 167 -28.91 -11.56 18.76
N VAL A 168 -28.01 -11.27 17.82
CA VAL A 168 -27.47 -9.93 17.58
C VAL A 168 -28.17 -9.22 16.41
N ILE A 169 -28.37 -9.90 15.28
CA ILE A 169 -28.95 -9.27 14.08
C ILE A 169 -30.44 -8.95 14.26
N GLY A 170 -30.87 -7.78 13.82
CA GLY A 170 -32.26 -7.33 13.92
C GLY A 170 -32.75 -6.97 15.34
N HIS A 171 -31.91 -7.16 16.37
CA HIS A 171 -32.23 -6.78 17.74
C HIS A 171 -31.84 -5.32 18.01
N LYS A 172 -32.82 -4.50 18.43
CA LYS A 172 -32.61 -3.06 18.68
C LYS A 172 -31.56 -2.78 19.76
N GLU A 173 -31.42 -3.67 20.74
CA GLU A 173 -30.45 -3.55 21.84
C GLU A 173 -29.00 -3.52 21.34
N TYR A 174 -28.68 -4.27 20.29
CA TYR A 174 -27.33 -4.36 19.72
C TYR A 174 -27.10 -3.45 18.51
N SER A 175 -28.13 -2.71 18.06
CA SER A 175 -28.06 -1.86 16.87
C SER A 175 -26.95 -0.80 16.97
N ASP A 176 -26.80 -0.17 18.14
CA ASP A 176 -25.79 0.86 18.38
C ASP A 176 -24.38 0.26 18.40
N GLU A 177 -24.21 -0.92 19.00
CA GLU A 177 -22.92 -1.64 19.03
C GLU A 177 -22.49 -2.07 17.62
N ILE A 178 -23.40 -2.64 16.83
CA ILE A 178 -23.15 -3.00 15.43
C ILE A 178 -22.77 -1.76 14.61
N SER A 179 -23.49 -0.65 14.80
CA SER A 179 -23.22 0.60 14.09
C SER A 179 -21.85 1.17 14.45
N SER A 180 -21.47 1.12 15.73
CA SER A 180 -20.14 1.49 16.20
C SER A 180 -19.05 0.61 15.58
N LYS A 181 -19.27 -0.70 15.49
CA LYS A 181 -18.31 -1.63 14.85
C LYS A 181 -18.17 -1.42 13.33
N ILE A 182 -19.27 -1.06 12.65
CA ILE A 182 -19.24 -0.66 11.24
C ILE A 182 -18.40 0.61 11.07
N GLU A 183 -18.57 1.60 11.96
CA GLU A 183 -17.81 2.84 11.92
C GLU A 183 -16.31 2.61 12.22
N GLU A 184 -15.99 1.79 13.22
CA GLU A 184 -14.62 1.36 13.52
C GLU A 184 -13.96 0.70 12.30
N THR A 185 -14.69 -0.20 11.63
CA THR A 185 -14.22 -0.87 10.40
C THR A 185 -13.97 0.14 9.27
N LYS A 186 -14.82 1.17 9.13
CA LYS A 186 -14.63 2.24 8.15
C LYS A 186 -13.36 3.06 8.45
N PHE A 187 -13.15 3.46 9.70
CA PHE A 187 -11.94 4.18 10.11
C PHE A 187 -10.68 3.32 9.92
N PHE A 188 -10.75 2.03 10.26
CA PHE A 188 -9.67 1.08 10.04
C PHE A 188 -9.30 1.00 8.54
N LYS A 189 -10.27 0.91 7.63
CA LYS A 189 -10.01 0.91 6.18
C LYS A 189 -9.30 2.18 5.72
N ILE A 190 -9.77 3.35 6.18
CA ILE A 190 -9.15 4.64 5.84
C ILE A 190 -7.70 4.68 6.34
N GLY A 191 -7.46 4.30 7.60
CA GLY A 191 -6.12 4.22 8.18
C GLY A 191 -5.21 3.25 7.44
N LEU A 192 -5.74 2.08 7.07
CA LEU A 192 -5.05 1.07 6.28
C LEU A 192 -4.65 1.63 4.90
N TYR A 193 -5.54 2.30 4.18
CA TYR A 193 -5.21 2.92 2.89
C TYR A 193 -4.13 4.00 3.00
N ILE A 194 -4.24 4.89 4.00
CA ILE A 194 -3.25 5.96 4.22
C ILE A 194 -1.87 5.36 4.56
N SER A 195 -1.85 4.36 5.45
CA SER A 195 -0.63 3.66 5.85
C SER A 195 0.01 2.92 4.66
N CYS A 196 -0.79 2.17 3.89
CA CYS A 196 -0.34 1.47 2.70
C CYS A 196 0.27 2.43 1.67
N PHE A 197 -0.44 3.52 1.36
CA PHE A 197 0.05 4.52 0.39
C PHE A 197 1.37 5.15 0.84
N SER A 198 1.49 5.47 2.14
CA SER A 198 2.71 6.04 2.72
C SER A 198 3.90 5.07 2.63
N LEU A 199 3.69 3.80 2.99
CA LEU A 199 4.71 2.76 2.88
C LEU A 199 5.13 2.54 1.42
N LEU A 200 4.18 2.45 0.49
CA LEU A 200 4.46 2.31 -0.94
C LEU A 200 5.35 3.43 -1.46
N PHE A 201 5.05 4.67 -1.07
CA PHE A 201 5.84 5.83 -1.48
C PHE A 201 7.28 5.75 -0.95
N ILE A 202 7.46 5.40 0.33
CA ILE A 202 8.78 5.28 0.96
C ILE A 202 9.61 4.17 0.31
N PHE A 203 9.06 2.96 0.15
CA PHE A 203 9.80 1.86 -0.45
C PHE A 203 10.15 2.11 -1.91
N THR A 204 9.21 2.67 -2.69
CA THR A 204 9.47 3.05 -4.09
C THR A 204 10.59 4.07 -4.17
N TYR A 205 10.59 5.08 -3.28
CA TYR A 205 11.66 6.06 -3.19
C TYR A 205 13.02 5.41 -2.92
N VAL A 206 13.11 4.48 -1.96
CA VAL A 206 14.36 3.78 -1.61
C VAL A 206 14.87 2.93 -2.77
N ILE A 207 13.99 2.21 -3.47
CA ILE A 207 14.39 1.39 -4.63
C ILE A 207 14.91 2.28 -5.75
N ILE A 208 14.20 3.36 -6.07
CA ILE A 208 14.65 4.32 -7.09
C ILE A 208 16.01 4.91 -6.70
N ASP A 209 16.20 5.35 -5.45
CA ASP A 209 17.49 5.86 -4.97
C ASP A 209 18.62 4.84 -5.13
N MET A 210 18.39 3.57 -4.76
CA MET A 210 19.38 2.50 -4.92
C MET A 210 19.80 2.32 -6.39
N TRP A 211 18.84 2.15 -7.30
CA TRP A 211 19.13 1.93 -8.72
C TRP A 211 19.77 3.16 -9.38
N VAL A 212 19.27 4.35 -9.07
CA VAL A 212 19.86 5.61 -9.53
C VAL A 212 21.29 5.76 -9.02
N SER A 213 21.54 5.45 -7.75
CA SER A 213 22.89 5.48 -7.17
C SER A 213 23.86 4.53 -7.89
N LEU A 214 23.44 3.31 -8.23
CA LEU A 214 24.26 2.37 -9.00
C LEU A 214 24.56 2.89 -10.40
N TYR A 215 23.55 3.43 -11.09
CA TYR A 215 23.70 4.00 -12.43
C TYR A 215 24.66 5.19 -12.46
N ILE A 216 24.54 6.11 -11.49
CA ILE A 216 25.42 7.28 -11.39
C ILE A 216 26.87 6.86 -11.18
N ARG A 217 27.14 5.90 -10.29
CA ARG A 217 28.49 5.39 -10.03
C ARG A 217 29.14 4.79 -11.28
N ASP A 218 28.40 3.96 -12.02
CA ASP A 218 28.89 3.36 -13.26
C ASP A 218 29.26 4.44 -14.30
N LYS A 219 28.43 5.48 -14.42
CA LYS A 219 28.68 6.61 -15.32
C LYS A 219 29.91 7.43 -14.94
N ILE A 220 30.08 7.73 -13.65
CA ILE A 220 31.22 8.50 -13.15
C ILE A 220 32.51 7.72 -13.36
N LEU A 221 32.52 6.43 -13.05
CA LEU A 221 33.71 5.60 -13.21
C LEU A 221 34.14 5.51 -14.67
N LYS A 222 33.20 5.25 -15.59
CA LYS A 222 33.48 5.22 -17.04
C LYS A 222 34.00 6.56 -17.56
N HIS A 223 33.47 7.67 -17.08
CA HIS A 223 33.96 9.00 -17.46
C HIS A 223 35.39 9.21 -16.95
N HIS A 224 35.65 8.88 -15.69
CA HIS A 224 36.98 9.01 -15.09
C HIS A 224 38.03 8.11 -15.77
N GLU A 225 37.68 6.89 -16.15
CA GLU A 225 38.58 5.99 -16.90
C GLU A 225 38.92 6.55 -18.28
N LYS A 226 37.94 7.13 -18.99
CA LYS A 226 38.16 7.81 -20.27
C LYS A 226 39.09 9.01 -20.15
N GLU A 227 38.88 9.87 -19.14
CA GLU A 227 39.75 11.04 -18.92
C GLU A 227 41.17 10.62 -18.52
N LYS A 228 41.33 9.55 -17.71
CA LYS A 228 42.66 8.97 -17.42
C LYS A 228 43.36 8.47 -18.68
N ALA A 229 42.65 7.78 -19.57
CA ALA A 229 43.23 7.24 -20.80
C ALA A 229 43.72 8.36 -21.74
N LYS A 230 42.90 9.40 -21.93
CA LYS A 230 43.30 10.60 -22.71
C LYS A 230 44.53 11.27 -22.10
N ALA A 231 44.55 11.47 -20.79
CA ALA A 231 45.69 12.11 -20.11
C ALA A 231 46.99 11.31 -20.31
N TYR A 232 46.91 9.98 -20.32
CA TYR A 232 48.06 9.12 -20.61
C TYR A 232 48.56 9.28 -22.05
N GLU A 233 47.67 9.36 -23.04
CA GLU A 233 48.02 9.63 -24.45
C GLU A 233 48.72 10.98 -24.65
N TYR A 234 48.37 12.02 -23.86
CA TYR A 234 49.05 13.32 -23.95
C TYR A 234 50.42 13.35 -23.25
N LEU A 235 50.72 12.37 -22.40
CA LEU A 235 51.96 12.29 -21.62
C LEU A 235 52.97 11.29 -22.17
N THR A 236 52.61 10.52 -23.21
CA THR A 236 53.48 9.54 -23.90
C THR A 236 53.72 9.95 -25.34
#